data_AF-A0A3T1D2K5-F1
#
_entry.id   AF-A0A3T1D2K5-F1
#
_cell.length_a   1.000
_cell.length_b   1.000
_cell.length_c   1.000
_cell.angle_alpha   90.00
_cell.angle_beta   90.00
_cell.angle_gamma   90.00
#
_symmetry.space_group_name_H-M   'P 1'
#
loop_
_entity.id
_entity.type
_entity.pdbx_description
1 polymer ?
#
loop_
_entity_poly.entity_id
_entity_poly.type
_entity_poly.pdbx_seq_one_letter_code
_entity_poly.pdbx_strand_id
1 'polypeptide(L)'
;MNRIALIGIVLIALTGCAGKGNTASPDVPSSQITPATTPVPSSTPTKVENVTFKDYALQSWSLPLRELNHSDADASYILYEYEVTKPLTEVDDWLRSESIRLGGKVIERYSFNITSNANLDLIIELPSETGTRIISTYTTKYVDKQHLVIEETLFKNSTSIDQNYEDHALIIFTTLEDGSTKESFKGSYPHQHTDIYSIHFYSLAFFEELFKVDRYNLIKQSELNYFAGYSDKEGKEVFYESVTEENSDQFTFGIQLQEDFLPKDEIQRDRLLRSWAKTLLLGDKAYSRIIEGQEQINFVLQGKILKSFTARELISDTSV
;
A
#
# COMPACT_ATOMS: atom_id res chain seq x y z
N MET A 1 -43.63 -1.98 -1.24
CA MET A 1 -43.25 -1.68 0.16
C MET A 1 -41.74 -1.48 0.17
N ASN A 2 -41.30 -0.22 0.20
CA ASN A 2 -39.88 0.13 0.22
C ASN A 2 -39.34 -0.01 1.64
N ARG A 3 -38.20 -0.67 1.81
CA ARG A 3 -37.38 -0.57 3.02
C ARG A 3 -35.99 -0.15 2.59
N ILE A 4 -35.72 1.13 2.77
CA ILE A 4 -34.38 1.72 2.73
C ILE A 4 -33.73 1.34 4.06
N ALA A 5 -32.68 0.53 4.03
CA ALA A 5 -31.85 0.29 5.21
C ALA A 5 -30.86 1.46 5.32
N LEU A 6 -31.12 2.33 6.30
CA LEU A 6 -30.31 3.46 6.67
C LEU A 6 -29.07 2.93 7.42
N ILE A 7 -27.87 3.10 6.85
CA ILE A 7 -26.62 2.82 7.56
C ILE A 7 -26.36 3.99 8.50
N GLY A 8 -26.71 3.82 9.78
CA GLY A 8 -26.35 4.74 10.85
C GLY A 8 -24.92 4.47 11.29
N ILE A 9 -24.01 5.39 10.98
CA ILE A 9 -22.63 5.38 11.46
C ILE A 9 -22.65 5.74 12.95
N VAL A 10 -22.24 4.80 13.81
CA VAL A 10 -21.85 5.11 15.18
C VAL A 10 -20.33 5.00 15.25
N LEU A 11 -19.66 6.17 15.29
CA LEU A 11 -18.26 6.29 15.68
C LEU A 11 -18.13 5.90 17.15
N ILE A 12 -17.37 4.84 17.44
CA ILE A 12 -16.76 4.66 18.76
C ILE A 12 -15.24 4.73 18.56
N ALA A 13 -14.68 5.87 18.95
CA ALA A 13 -13.25 6.00 19.18
C ALA A 13 -12.88 5.18 20.42
N LEU A 14 -12.12 4.11 20.26
CA LEU A 14 -11.49 3.42 21.40
C LEU A 14 -10.09 3.97 21.59
N THR A 15 -10.00 5.00 22.43
CA THR A 15 -8.74 5.41 23.08
C THR A 15 -8.29 4.30 24.04
N GLY A 16 -7.25 3.56 23.66
CA GLY A 16 -6.50 2.74 24.59
C GLY A 16 -5.57 3.61 25.43
N CYS A 17 -5.85 3.74 26.73
CA CYS A 17 -4.89 4.20 27.73
C CYS A 17 -5.00 3.29 28.95
N ALA A 18 -4.10 2.30 29.02
CA ALA A 18 -3.84 1.54 30.23
C ALA A 18 -3.01 2.38 31.20
N GLY A 19 -3.50 2.54 32.42
CA GLY A 19 -2.74 3.12 33.53
C GLY A 19 -2.47 2.07 34.61
N LYS A 20 -1.21 2.05 35.08
CA LYS A 20 -0.60 1.48 36.32
C LYS A 20 0.60 0.59 35.95
N GLY A 21 1.80 0.76 36.49
CA GLY A 21 2.26 1.69 37.53
C GLY A 21 3.79 1.68 37.63
N ASN A 22 4.31 2.75 38.24
CA ASN A 22 5.73 2.95 38.52
C ASN A 22 6.28 1.90 39.49
N THR A 23 7.46 1.38 39.18
CA THR A 23 8.42 0.90 40.19
C THR A 23 9.83 1.27 39.73
N ALA A 24 10.57 1.93 40.61
CA ALA A 24 11.87 2.52 40.34
C ALA A 24 13.04 1.56 40.63
N SER A 25 14.11 1.75 39.84
CA SER A 25 15.55 1.56 40.14
C SER A 25 16.10 0.12 40.22
N PRO A 26 17.40 -0.14 39.88
CA PRO A 26 18.54 0.76 40.11
C PRO A 26 19.57 0.94 38.98
N ASP A 27 20.41 1.95 39.21
CA ASP A 27 21.55 2.44 38.42
C ASP A 27 22.55 1.36 37.99
N VAL A 28 22.96 1.43 36.73
CA VAL A 28 24.19 0.84 36.18
C VAL A 28 24.90 1.92 35.37
N PRO A 29 26.21 2.17 35.56
CA PRO A 29 26.90 3.27 34.89
C PRO A 29 27.09 2.92 33.41
N SER A 30 26.25 3.48 32.54
CA SER A 30 26.48 3.42 31.09
C SER A 30 27.47 4.51 30.72
N SER A 31 28.72 4.11 30.45
CA SER A 31 29.69 4.95 29.77
C SER A 31 29.07 5.55 28.50
N GLN A 32 28.83 6.86 28.51
CA GLN A 32 28.45 7.61 27.33
C GLN A 32 29.55 7.49 26.27
N ILE A 33 29.31 6.69 25.24
CA ILE A 33 29.96 6.88 23.95
C ILE A 33 29.02 7.74 23.14
N THR A 34 29.28 9.04 23.12
CA THR A 34 28.64 9.95 22.17
C THR A 34 29.02 9.50 20.76
N PRO A 35 28.09 9.17 19.87
CA PRO A 35 28.43 8.97 18.46
C PRO A 35 29.01 10.28 17.94
N ALA A 36 30.17 10.21 17.30
CA ALA A 36 30.72 11.35 16.58
C ALA A 36 29.77 11.67 15.42
N THR A 37 28.98 12.73 15.59
CA THR A 37 28.17 13.31 14.53
C THR A 37 29.15 13.97 13.56
N THR A 38 29.39 13.32 12.43
CA THR A 38 30.07 13.97 11.31
C THR A 38 29.11 15.07 10.83
N PRO A 39 29.53 16.34 10.77
CA PRO A 39 28.64 17.41 10.32
C PRO A 39 28.26 17.14 8.86
N VAL A 40 26.97 16.88 8.62
CA VAL A 40 26.39 16.90 7.27
C VAL A 40 26.62 18.32 6.73
N PRO A 41 27.22 18.48 5.53
CA PRO A 41 27.37 19.81 4.95
C PRO A 41 25.99 20.46 4.85
N SER A 42 25.85 21.60 5.52
CA SER A 42 24.67 22.47 5.42
C SER A 42 24.49 22.85 3.95
N SER A 43 23.57 22.16 3.27
CA SER A 43 23.10 22.57 1.96
C SER A 43 22.31 23.84 2.17
N THR A 44 22.88 24.97 1.74
CA THR A 44 22.17 26.24 1.81
C THR A 44 20.91 26.12 0.94
N PRO A 45 19.70 26.37 1.47
CA PRO A 45 18.48 26.25 0.70
C PRO A 45 18.59 27.12 -0.55
N THR A 46 18.53 26.51 -1.72
CA THR A 46 18.32 27.29 -2.94
C THR A 46 16.83 27.62 -2.95
N LYS A 47 16.45 28.90 -3.01
CA LYS A 47 15.04 29.26 -3.16
C LYS A 47 14.61 28.84 -4.56
N VAL A 48 14.12 27.61 -4.68
CA VAL A 48 13.55 27.06 -5.90
C VAL A 48 12.03 27.16 -5.76
N GLU A 49 11.40 27.82 -6.71
CA GLU A 49 9.94 27.92 -6.79
C GLU A 49 9.46 26.76 -7.67
N ASN A 50 8.41 26.05 -7.24
CA ASN A 50 7.82 24.89 -7.93
C ASN A 50 8.76 23.67 -8.12
N VAL A 51 9.20 23.08 -7.02
CA VAL A 51 10.06 21.88 -6.97
C VAL A 51 9.25 20.61 -7.25
N THR A 52 9.86 19.63 -7.90
CA THR A 52 9.36 18.27 -8.14
C THR A 52 10.36 17.21 -7.68
N PHE A 53 9.98 15.93 -7.66
CA PHE A 53 10.96 14.87 -7.36
C PHE A 53 12.09 14.79 -8.41
N LYS A 54 11.82 15.19 -9.66
CA LYS A 54 12.83 15.18 -10.73
C LYS A 54 13.98 16.18 -10.51
N ASP A 55 13.82 17.11 -9.57
CA ASP A 55 14.86 18.07 -9.18
C ASP A 55 15.87 17.51 -8.15
N TYR A 56 15.63 16.30 -7.64
CA TYR A 56 16.57 15.58 -6.80
C TYR A 56 17.76 15.11 -7.64
N ALA A 57 18.97 15.30 -7.11
CA ALA A 57 20.18 14.74 -7.70
C ALA A 57 20.21 13.23 -7.41
N LEU A 58 19.57 12.46 -8.29
CA LEU A 58 19.54 11.00 -8.24
C LEU A 58 20.95 10.44 -8.17
N GLN A 59 21.13 9.47 -7.29
CA GLN A 59 22.43 8.90 -7.02
C GLN A 59 22.71 7.73 -7.97
N SER A 60 23.98 7.47 -8.27
CA SER A 60 24.34 6.34 -9.14
C SER A 60 23.97 4.97 -8.57
N TRP A 61 23.67 4.88 -7.27
CA TRP A 61 23.24 3.67 -6.59
C TRP A 61 21.73 3.41 -6.62
N SER A 62 20.92 4.36 -7.12
CA SER A 62 19.48 4.19 -7.35
C SER A 62 19.24 3.78 -8.80
N LEU A 63 18.84 2.52 -9.00
CA LEU A 63 18.57 1.94 -10.31
C LEU A 63 17.07 2.03 -10.61
N PRO A 64 16.64 2.79 -11.63
CA PRO A 64 15.21 2.96 -11.92
C PRO A 64 14.57 1.64 -12.34
N LEU A 65 13.38 1.37 -11.81
CA LEU A 65 12.55 0.20 -12.12
C LEU A 65 11.31 0.60 -12.93
N ARG A 66 10.48 1.49 -12.39
CA ARG A 66 9.25 1.97 -13.06
C ARG A 66 8.92 3.42 -12.73
N GLU A 67 8.24 4.08 -13.67
CA GLU A 67 7.59 5.38 -13.51
C GLU A 67 6.15 5.25 -14.03
N LEU A 68 5.17 5.47 -13.16
CA LEU A 68 3.74 5.41 -13.49
C LEU A 68 3.07 6.73 -13.12
N ASN A 69 2.00 7.10 -13.81
CA ASN A 69 1.25 8.32 -13.51
C ASN A 69 -0.25 8.08 -13.47
N HIS A 70 -0.92 8.90 -12.66
CA HIS A 70 -2.36 8.94 -12.53
C HIS A 70 -2.82 10.39 -12.31
N SER A 71 -4.07 10.69 -12.63
CA SER A 71 -4.67 11.98 -12.29
C SER A 71 -6.17 11.80 -12.10
N ASP A 72 -6.71 12.51 -11.13
CA ASP A 72 -8.13 12.60 -10.87
C ASP A 72 -8.59 14.07 -10.86
N ALA A 73 -9.80 14.32 -10.35
CA ALA A 73 -10.37 15.65 -10.27
C ALA A 73 -9.58 16.58 -9.34
N ASP A 74 -8.94 16.05 -8.31
CA ASP A 74 -8.40 16.81 -7.17
C ASP A 74 -6.87 16.86 -7.16
N ALA A 75 -6.19 15.86 -7.74
CA ALA A 75 -4.74 15.77 -7.74
C ALA A 75 -4.16 15.10 -9.00
N SER A 76 -2.84 15.21 -9.12
CA SER A 76 -2.01 14.49 -10.08
C SER A 76 -0.95 13.72 -9.31
N TYR A 77 -0.71 12.47 -9.72
CA TYR A 77 0.16 11.53 -9.02
C TYR A 77 1.20 10.98 -9.98
N ILE A 78 2.43 10.85 -9.50
CA ILE A 78 3.51 10.15 -10.18
C ILE A 78 4.15 9.20 -9.17
N LEU A 79 4.27 7.94 -9.57
CA LEU A 79 4.95 6.92 -8.79
C LEU A 79 6.30 6.64 -9.42
N TYR A 80 7.36 6.73 -8.63
CA TYR A 80 8.72 6.37 -9.03
C TYR A 80 9.22 5.20 -8.20
N GLU A 81 9.90 4.27 -8.85
CA GLU A 81 10.44 3.08 -8.20
C GLU A 81 11.88 2.80 -8.58
N TYR A 82 12.67 2.45 -7.57
CA TYR A 82 14.11 2.24 -7.69
C TYR A 82 14.57 1.03 -6.89
N GLU A 83 15.39 0.17 -7.49
CA GLU A 83 16.24 -0.75 -6.73
C GLU A 83 17.42 0.07 -6.17
N VAL A 84 17.67 -0.03 -4.86
CA VAL A 84 18.75 0.71 -4.18
C VAL A 84 19.80 -0.26 -3.66
N THR A 85 21.07 0.08 -3.85
CA THR A 85 22.21 -0.78 -3.44
C THR A 85 22.89 -0.31 -2.15
N LYS A 86 22.52 0.87 -1.65
CA LYS A 86 22.99 1.44 -0.39
C LYS A 86 22.04 1.12 0.76
N PRO A 87 22.53 1.04 2.01
CA PRO A 87 21.68 0.88 3.19
C PRO A 87 20.58 1.95 3.27
N LEU A 88 19.38 1.56 3.73
CA LEU A 88 18.24 2.47 3.87
C LEU A 88 18.52 3.73 4.70
N THR A 89 19.45 3.68 5.65
CA THR A 89 19.89 4.87 6.40
C THR A 89 20.60 5.89 5.50
N GLU A 90 21.44 5.43 4.57
CA GLU A 90 22.07 6.34 3.58
C GLU A 90 21.03 6.90 2.60
N VAL A 91 20.00 6.12 2.28
CA VAL A 91 18.87 6.56 1.42
C VAL A 91 18.02 7.63 2.13
N ASP A 92 17.72 7.43 3.42
CA ASP A 92 17.04 8.42 4.29
C ASP A 92 17.82 9.74 4.34
N ASP A 93 19.12 9.66 4.67
CA ASP A 93 20.00 10.82 4.79
C ASP A 93 20.05 11.61 3.47
N TRP A 94 20.14 10.91 2.33
CA TRP A 94 20.11 11.52 1.02
C TRP A 94 18.78 12.23 0.74
N LEU A 95 17.64 11.56 0.95
CA LEU A 95 16.31 12.14 0.72
C LEU A 95 16.09 13.38 1.59
N ARG A 96 16.45 13.32 2.88
CA ARG A 96 16.34 14.47 3.78
C ARG A 96 17.23 15.62 3.34
N SER A 97 18.48 15.34 2.97
CA SER A 97 19.44 16.35 2.52
C SER A 97 18.99 17.05 1.24
N GLU A 98 18.48 16.30 0.27
CA GLU A 98 17.95 16.85 -0.98
C GLU A 98 16.65 17.64 -0.76
N SER A 99 15.77 17.15 0.09
CA SER A 99 14.53 17.85 0.46
C SER A 99 14.85 19.21 1.08
N ILE A 100 15.79 19.26 2.04
CA ILE A 100 16.21 20.52 2.68
C ILE A 100 16.88 21.45 1.67
N ARG A 101 17.77 20.92 0.81
CA ARG A 101 18.46 21.70 -0.25
C ARG A 101 17.45 22.40 -1.16
N LEU A 102 16.36 21.71 -1.50
CA LEU A 102 15.28 22.19 -2.35
C LEU A 102 14.23 23.02 -1.60
N GLY A 103 14.40 23.28 -0.30
CA GLY A 103 13.48 24.08 0.50
C GLY A 103 12.21 23.36 0.93
N GLY A 104 12.18 22.03 0.82
CA GLY A 104 11.10 21.18 1.31
C GLY A 104 11.08 21.04 2.83
N LYS A 105 9.92 20.64 3.35
CA LYS A 105 9.69 20.38 4.77
C LYS A 105 9.44 18.89 4.97
N VAL A 106 10.34 18.25 5.71
CA VAL A 106 10.20 16.83 6.09
C VAL A 106 9.22 16.71 7.25
N ILE A 107 8.20 15.89 7.07
CA ILE A 107 7.16 15.52 8.04
C ILE A 107 7.34 14.02 8.30
N GLU A 108 7.67 13.66 9.53
CA GLU A 108 7.83 12.25 9.89
C GLU A 108 6.45 11.61 10.05
N ARG A 109 6.21 10.49 9.36
CA ARG A 109 4.95 9.74 9.50
C ARG A 109 4.92 9.06 10.86
N TYR A 110 3.78 9.09 11.53
CA TYR A 110 3.58 8.30 12.75
C TYR A 110 3.61 6.81 12.39
N SER A 111 4.69 6.12 12.78
CA SER A 111 4.79 4.66 12.64
C SER A 111 4.51 3.99 13.99
N PHE A 112 3.50 3.12 14.03
CA PHE A 112 3.23 2.28 15.21
C PHE A 112 4.38 1.30 15.52
N ASN A 113 5.31 1.09 14.58
CA ASN A 113 6.39 0.12 14.67
C ASN A 113 7.75 0.82 14.80
N ILE A 114 7.92 1.54 15.92
CA ILE A 114 9.08 2.38 16.27
C ILE A 114 10.36 1.56 16.53
N THR A 115 10.26 0.22 16.58
CA THR A 115 11.37 -0.67 16.94
C THR A 115 12.23 -1.16 15.78
N SER A 116 11.82 -0.95 14.52
CA SER A 116 12.65 -1.35 13.37
C SER A 116 13.40 -0.15 12.79
N ASN A 117 14.73 -0.14 12.91
CA ASN A 117 15.66 0.79 12.23
C ASN A 117 15.65 0.62 10.68
N ALA A 118 14.55 0.16 10.10
CA ALA A 118 14.51 -0.46 8.77
C ALA A 118 13.35 0.04 7.89
N ASN A 119 12.57 1.05 8.32
CA ASN A 119 11.49 1.63 7.51
C ASN A 119 11.74 3.11 7.26
N LEU A 120 11.71 3.50 5.99
CA LEU A 120 11.73 4.88 5.53
C LEU A 120 10.32 5.25 5.02
N ASP A 121 9.48 5.70 5.94
CA ASP A 121 8.16 6.24 5.62
C ASP A 121 8.18 7.75 5.91
N LEU A 122 8.70 8.53 4.97
CA LEU A 122 8.74 10.00 5.04
C LEU A 122 7.58 10.59 4.26
N ILE A 123 7.07 11.72 4.75
CA ILE A 123 6.21 12.62 4.00
C ILE A 123 6.97 13.93 3.86
N ILE A 124 7.13 14.45 2.66
CA ILE A 124 7.88 15.69 2.43
C ILE A 124 7.00 16.64 1.63
N GLU A 125 6.74 17.81 2.19
CA GLU A 125 6.08 18.91 1.49
C GLU A 125 7.12 19.69 0.68
N LEU A 126 6.95 19.75 -0.64
CA LEU A 126 7.84 20.46 -1.54
C LEU A 126 7.28 21.84 -1.90
N PRO A 127 8.12 22.88 -2.09
CA PRO A 127 7.65 24.19 -2.52
C PRO A 127 6.89 24.12 -3.85
N SER A 128 5.67 24.65 -3.86
CA SER A 128 4.82 24.75 -5.06
C SER A 128 4.19 26.13 -5.16
N GLU A 129 4.08 26.66 -6.38
CA GLU A 129 3.35 27.91 -6.64
C GLU A 129 1.82 27.70 -6.67
N THR A 130 1.41 26.48 -7.02
CA THR A 130 -0.01 26.11 -7.16
C THR A 130 -0.30 24.86 -6.34
N GLY A 131 -1.30 24.95 -5.47
CA GLY A 131 -1.73 23.83 -4.64
C GLY A 131 -0.66 23.36 -3.63
N THR A 132 -0.73 22.09 -3.23
CA THR A 132 0.23 21.48 -2.30
C THR A 132 0.91 20.30 -2.99
N ARG A 133 2.25 20.28 -3.00
CA ARG A 133 3.03 19.15 -3.50
C ARG A 133 3.63 18.36 -2.36
N ILE A 134 3.45 17.05 -2.40
CA ILE A 134 3.97 16.11 -1.43
C ILE A 134 4.76 15.03 -2.18
N ILE A 135 5.85 14.55 -1.58
CA ILE A 135 6.38 13.23 -1.88
C ILE A 135 6.23 12.35 -0.64
N SER A 136 5.74 11.14 -0.84
CA SER A 136 5.71 10.12 0.19
C SER A 136 6.59 8.97 -0.22
N THR A 137 7.38 8.49 0.73
CA THR A 137 8.32 7.41 0.48
C THR A 137 7.82 6.13 1.13
N TYR A 138 8.06 5.02 0.45
CA TYR A 138 7.88 3.69 1.00
C TYR A 138 9.10 2.86 0.65
N THR A 139 9.62 2.11 1.60
CA THR A 139 10.69 1.15 1.31
C THR A 139 10.17 -0.26 1.47
N THR A 140 10.34 -1.09 0.45
CA THR A 140 10.13 -2.54 0.62
C THR A 140 11.21 -3.08 1.54
N LYS A 141 10.85 -3.98 2.45
CA LYS A 141 11.80 -4.78 3.23
C LYS A 141 11.93 -6.20 2.66
N TYR A 142 12.22 -6.36 1.35
CA TYR A 142 12.59 -7.69 0.87
C TYR A 142 13.89 -8.12 1.55
N VAL A 143 13.99 -9.43 1.85
CA VAL A 143 15.09 -9.99 2.64
C VAL A 143 16.43 -9.96 1.85
N ASP A 144 16.36 -9.80 0.53
CA ASP A 144 17.49 -9.87 -0.40
C ASP A 144 17.69 -8.63 -1.28
N LYS A 145 16.72 -7.70 -1.35
CA LYS A 145 16.81 -6.46 -2.15
C LYS A 145 16.21 -5.26 -1.42
N GLN A 146 16.80 -4.08 -1.63
CA GLN A 146 16.24 -2.82 -1.13
C GLN A 146 15.55 -2.09 -2.28
N HIS A 147 14.34 -1.62 -2.05
CA HIS A 147 13.52 -0.90 -3.03
C HIS A 147 13.04 0.40 -2.39
N LEU A 148 13.15 1.49 -3.13
CA LEU A 148 12.58 2.78 -2.79
C LEU A 148 11.42 3.08 -3.74
N VAL A 149 10.23 3.29 -3.17
CA VAL A 149 9.03 3.77 -3.84
C VAL A 149 8.80 5.21 -3.41
N ILE A 150 8.47 6.09 -4.38
CA ILE A 150 8.16 7.50 -4.13
C ILE A 150 6.86 7.83 -4.85
N GLU A 151 5.82 8.19 -4.10
CA GLU A 151 4.59 8.77 -4.62
C GLU A 151 4.68 10.30 -4.54
N GLU A 152 4.83 10.96 -5.68
CA GLU A 152 4.71 12.41 -5.81
C GLU A 152 3.26 12.78 -6.10
N THR A 153 2.65 13.55 -5.20
CA THR A 153 1.28 14.05 -5.32
C THR A 153 1.28 15.57 -5.45
N LEU A 154 0.60 16.11 -6.47
CA LEU A 154 0.27 17.51 -6.58
C LEU A 154 -1.24 17.69 -6.41
N PHE A 155 -1.66 18.15 -5.23
CA PHE A 155 -3.04 18.58 -4.99
C PHE A 155 -3.30 19.90 -5.70
N LYS A 156 -4.40 19.99 -6.44
CA LYS A 156 -4.76 21.23 -7.16
C LYS A 156 -5.15 22.36 -6.19
N ASN A 157 -5.70 22.00 -5.03
CA ASN A 157 -6.03 22.92 -3.95
C ASN A 157 -4.97 22.88 -2.85
N SER A 158 -4.83 23.98 -2.12
CA SER A 158 -3.97 24.01 -0.94
C SER A 158 -4.57 23.14 0.17
N THR A 159 -3.77 22.18 0.61
CA THR A 159 -4.12 21.20 1.66
C THR A 159 -3.05 21.23 2.74
N SER A 160 -3.47 21.15 4.01
CA SER A 160 -2.57 20.98 5.15
C SER A 160 -2.31 19.50 5.40
N ILE A 161 -1.07 19.16 5.68
CA ILE A 161 -0.59 17.78 5.85
C ILE A 161 0.13 17.69 7.18
N ASP A 162 -0.10 16.58 7.89
CA ASP A 162 0.54 16.29 9.16
C ASP A 162 1.09 14.86 9.18
N GLN A 163 1.61 14.45 10.34
CA GLN A 163 2.19 13.13 10.56
C GLN A 163 1.21 11.95 10.39
N ASN A 164 -0.10 12.22 10.39
CA ASN A 164 -1.17 11.22 10.21
C ASN A 164 -1.68 11.19 8.77
N TYR A 165 -1.06 11.95 7.86
CA TYR A 165 -1.39 11.84 6.45
C TYR A 165 -1.06 10.43 5.96
N GLU A 166 -2.06 9.79 5.37
CA GLU A 166 -1.98 8.44 4.83
C GLU A 166 -2.23 8.51 3.33
N ASP A 167 -1.24 8.08 2.57
CA ASP A 167 -1.34 7.84 1.15
C ASP A 167 -0.90 6.42 0.84
N HIS A 168 -1.60 5.85 -0.13
CA HIS A 168 -1.58 4.45 -0.45
C HIS A 168 -1.61 4.31 -1.97
N ALA A 169 -0.43 4.43 -2.56
CA ALA A 169 -0.21 4.06 -3.94
C ALA A 169 -0.67 2.61 -4.17
N LEU A 170 -1.67 2.44 -5.04
CA LEU A 170 -2.18 1.12 -5.42
C LEU A 170 -1.79 0.80 -6.86
N ILE A 171 -1.02 -0.27 -7.05
CA ILE A 171 -0.82 -0.87 -8.37
C ILE A 171 -1.89 -1.94 -8.60
N ILE A 172 -2.59 -1.80 -9.72
CA ILE A 172 -3.64 -2.71 -10.17
C ILE A 172 -3.10 -3.52 -11.34
N PHE A 173 -3.16 -4.84 -11.20
CA PHE A 173 -2.74 -5.82 -12.21
C PHE A 173 -3.98 -6.27 -12.92
N THR A 174 -4.12 -5.96 -14.20
CA THR A 174 -5.25 -6.40 -15.02
C THR A 174 -4.76 -7.35 -16.10
N THR A 175 -5.44 -8.48 -16.29
CA THR A 175 -5.18 -9.35 -17.44
C THR A 175 -5.82 -8.74 -18.68
N LEU A 176 -5.13 -8.78 -19.82
CA LEU A 176 -5.66 -8.38 -21.12
C LEU A 176 -6.15 -9.59 -21.93
N GLU A 177 -6.95 -9.36 -22.98
CA GLU A 177 -7.49 -10.41 -23.86
C GLU A 177 -6.37 -11.27 -24.51
N ASP A 178 -5.22 -10.67 -24.82
CA ASP A 178 -4.06 -11.37 -25.39
C ASP A 178 -3.28 -12.21 -24.36
N GLY A 179 -3.67 -12.15 -23.08
CA GLY A 179 -3.06 -12.87 -21.98
C GLY A 179 -1.89 -12.15 -21.31
N SER A 180 -1.52 -10.96 -21.76
CA SER A 180 -0.55 -10.11 -21.07
C SER A 180 -1.17 -9.46 -19.82
N THR A 181 -0.32 -8.89 -18.96
CA THR A 181 -0.76 -8.14 -17.78
C THR A 181 -0.44 -6.68 -17.96
N LYS A 182 -1.43 -5.81 -17.73
CA LYS A 182 -1.25 -4.37 -17.63
C LYS A 182 -1.21 -3.95 -16.17
N GLU A 183 -0.18 -3.20 -15.82
CA GLU A 183 -0.11 -2.47 -14.55
C GLU A 183 -0.74 -1.09 -14.71
N SER A 184 -1.59 -0.72 -13.76
CA SER A 184 -2.18 0.63 -13.68
C SER A 184 -1.99 1.17 -12.26
N PHE A 185 -1.77 2.47 -12.15
CA PHE A 185 -1.52 3.14 -10.87
C PHE A 185 -2.72 4.00 -10.47
N LYS A 186 -3.09 3.96 -9.19
CA LYS A 186 -4.02 4.88 -8.54
C LYS A 186 -3.31 5.49 -7.32
N GLY A 187 -3.29 6.82 -7.25
CA GLY A 187 -2.76 7.54 -6.09
C GLY A 187 -3.86 7.82 -5.06
N SER A 188 -3.46 7.93 -3.77
CA SER A 188 -4.33 8.19 -2.61
C SER A 188 -5.68 7.48 -2.64
N TYR A 189 -5.67 6.14 -2.55
CA TYR A 189 -6.89 5.35 -2.54
C TYR A 189 -7.54 5.28 -1.13
N PRO A 190 -8.88 5.36 -1.01
CA PRO A 190 -9.57 5.13 0.26
C PRO A 190 -9.24 3.75 0.82
N HIS A 191 -8.60 3.68 1.97
CA HIS A 191 -8.28 2.43 2.64
C HIS A 191 -8.69 2.54 4.12
N GLN A 192 -8.88 1.39 4.75
CA GLN A 192 -9.04 1.28 6.19
C GLN A 192 -8.05 0.22 6.67
N HIS A 193 -7.46 0.44 7.86
CA HIS A 193 -6.39 -0.41 8.43
C HIS A 193 -6.79 -1.82 8.85
N THR A 194 -7.86 -2.37 8.29
CA THR A 194 -8.29 -3.75 8.54
C THR A 194 -8.18 -4.53 7.23
N ASP A 195 -7.55 -5.71 7.29
CA ASP A 195 -7.22 -6.48 6.08
C ASP A 195 -8.46 -6.79 5.22
N ILE A 196 -9.62 -7.00 5.85
CA ILE A 196 -10.91 -7.23 5.16
C ILE A 196 -11.31 -6.04 4.29
N TYR A 197 -11.24 -4.83 4.86
CA TYR A 197 -11.65 -3.62 4.14
C TYR A 197 -10.66 -3.29 3.03
N SER A 198 -9.36 -3.43 3.27
CA SER A 198 -8.34 -3.29 2.23
C SER A 198 -8.59 -4.24 1.06
N ILE A 199 -8.86 -5.52 1.32
CA ILE A 199 -9.18 -6.49 0.25
C ILE A 199 -10.44 -6.11 -0.51
N HIS A 200 -11.51 -5.69 0.18
CA HIS A 200 -12.74 -5.23 -0.45
C HIS A 200 -12.45 -4.06 -1.42
N PHE A 201 -11.75 -3.05 -0.91
CA PHE A 201 -11.39 -1.84 -1.62
C PHE A 201 -10.49 -2.09 -2.83
N TYR A 202 -9.46 -2.93 -2.68
CA TYR A 202 -8.56 -3.31 -3.78
C TYR A 202 -9.25 -4.18 -4.83
N SER A 203 -10.23 -5.00 -4.43
CA SER A 203 -11.05 -5.77 -5.38
C SER A 203 -11.93 -4.87 -6.24
N LEU A 204 -12.55 -3.85 -5.64
CA LEU A 204 -13.33 -2.86 -6.39
C LEU A 204 -12.46 -2.12 -7.40
N ALA A 205 -11.27 -1.68 -6.99
CA ALA A 205 -10.31 -1.02 -7.88
C ALA A 205 -9.88 -1.94 -9.05
N PHE A 206 -9.60 -3.21 -8.75
CA PHE A 206 -9.26 -4.21 -9.77
C PHE A 206 -10.35 -4.35 -10.84
N PHE A 207 -11.61 -4.52 -10.44
CA PHE A 207 -12.71 -4.67 -11.41
C PHE A 207 -13.04 -3.37 -12.15
N GLU A 208 -12.94 -2.21 -11.50
CA GLU A 208 -13.08 -0.92 -12.18
C GLU A 208 -12.06 -0.78 -13.32
N GLU A 209 -10.79 -1.07 -13.03
CA GLU A 209 -9.73 -0.98 -14.04
C GLU A 209 -9.89 -2.07 -15.11
N LEU A 210 -10.25 -3.30 -14.74
CA LEU A 210 -10.48 -4.40 -15.68
C LEU A 210 -11.51 -4.03 -16.75
N PHE A 211 -12.64 -3.44 -16.35
CA PHE A 211 -13.69 -3.05 -17.30
C PHE A 211 -13.34 -1.79 -18.10
N LYS A 212 -12.55 -0.88 -17.52
CA LYS A 212 -12.12 0.35 -18.20
C LYS A 212 -11.07 0.09 -19.27
N VAL A 213 -10.07 -0.74 -18.96
CA VAL A 213 -8.90 -0.96 -19.81
C VAL A 213 -9.23 -1.87 -20.98
N ASP A 214 -9.88 -3.00 -20.71
CA ASP A 214 -9.92 -4.10 -21.67
C ASP A 214 -11.32 -4.31 -22.27
N ARG A 215 -12.34 -3.59 -21.77
CA ARG A 215 -13.75 -3.93 -22.01
C ARG A 215 -13.98 -5.43 -21.83
N TYR A 216 -13.36 -6.01 -20.80
CA TYR A 216 -13.23 -7.45 -20.61
C TYR A 216 -14.58 -8.17 -20.79
N ASN A 217 -14.86 -8.67 -22.00
CA ASN A 217 -16.20 -9.15 -22.35
C ASN A 217 -16.49 -10.54 -21.75
N LEU A 218 -15.49 -11.12 -21.08
CA LEU A 218 -15.58 -12.42 -20.44
C LEU A 218 -16.37 -12.40 -19.13
N ILE A 219 -16.54 -11.22 -18.52
CA ILE A 219 -17.32 -11.04 -17.29
C ILE A 219 -18.19 -9.81 -17.47
N LYS A 220 -19.49 -9.93 -17.23
CA LYS A 220 -20.35 -8.75 -17.19
C LYS A 220 -20.23 -8.09 -15.82
N GLN A 221 -20.03 -6.77 -15.79
CA GLN A 221 -19.99 -6.01 -14.53
C GLN A 221 -21.23 -6.24 -13.65
N SER A 222 -22.40 -6.47 -14.26
CA SER A 222 -23.65 -6.76 -13.54
C SER A 222 -23.70 -8.15 -12.87
N GLU A 223 -22.79 -9.06 -13.25
CA GLU A 223 -22.70 -10.42 -12.72
C GLU A 223 -21.68 -10.52 -11.56
N LEU A 224 -20.94 -9.44 -11.28
CA LEU A 224 -20.02 -9.40 -10.14
C LEU A 224 -20.80 -9.48 -8.83
N ASN A 225 -20.66 -10.60 -8.15
CA ASN A 225 -21.28 -10.84 -6.85
C ASN A 225 -20.32 -11.61 -5.94
N TYR A 226 -19.67 -10.90 -5.04
CA TYR A 226 -18.72 -11.45 -4.08
C TYR A 226 -18.69 -10.62 -2.79
N PHE A 227 -18.18 -11.20 -1.71
CA PHE A 227 -17.74 -10.46 -0.52
C PHE A 227 -16.29 -10.81 -0.17
N ALA A 228 -15.62 -9.90 0.54
CA ALA A 228 -14.30 -10.10 1.10
C ALA A 228 -14.42 -10.24 2.62
N GLY A 229 -13.79 -11.25 3.20
CA GLY A 229 -13.84 -11.48 4.65
C GLY A 229 -13.74 -12.94 5.02
N TYR A 230 -14.35 -13.31 6.15
CA TYR A 230 -14.41 -14.68 6.63
C TYR A 230 -15.69 -15.35 6.12
N SER A 231 -15.53 -16.58 5.65
CA SER A 231 -16.63 -17.44 5.22
C SER A 231 -16.67 -18.73 6.04
N ASP A 232 -17.87 -19.19 6.38
CA ASP A 232 -18.04 -20.52 6.95
C ASP A 232 -17.91 -21.61 5.88
N LYS A 233 -17.99 -22.88 6.30
CA LYS A 233 -17.94 -24.05 5.39
C LYS A 233 -19.04 -24.08 4.32
N GLU A 234 -20.12 -23.32 4.49
CA GLU A 234 -21.22 -23.21 3.52
C GLU A 234 -21.02 -22.01 2.57
N GLY A 235 -19.97 -21.21 2.77
CA GLY A 235 -19.69 -20.00 2.00
C GLY A 235 -20.51 -18.78 2.44
N LYS A 236 -21.06 -18.78 3.66
CA LYS A 236 -21.76 -17.63 4.22
C LYS A 236 -20.79 -16.69 4.92
N GLU A 237 -21.03 -15.40 4.77
CA GLU A 237 -20.25 -14.36 5.43
C GLU A 237 -20.37 -14.48 6.96
N VAL A 238 -19.21 -14.43 7.62
CA VAL A 238 -19.08 -14.40 9.08
C VAL A 238 -18.55 -13.03 9.45
N PHE A 239 -19.23 -12.37 10.38
CA PHE A 239 -18.84 -11.05 10.85
C PHE A 239 -17.48 -11.13 11.55
N TYR A 240 -16.56 -10.22 11.23
CA TYR A 240 -15.17 -10.30 11.68
C TYR A 240 -15.03 -10.33 13.21
N GLU A 241 -15.92 -9.66 13.95
CA GLU A 241 -15.92 -9.66 15.43
C GLU A 241 -16.29 -11.03 16.03
N SER A 242 -16.84 -11.94 15.23
CA SER A 242 -17.15 -13.31 15.65
C SER A 242 -15.96 -14.27 15.47
N VAL A 243 -14.89 -13.81 14.82
CA VAL A 243 -13.67 -14.59 14.58
C VAL A 243 -12.66 -14.27 15.67
N THR A 244 -12.24 -15.30 16.40
CA THR A 244 -11.26 -15.24 17.47
C THR A 244 -10.10 -16.19 17.15
N GLU A 245 -8.99 -16.06 17.85
CA GLU A 245 -7.86 -16.99 17.70
C GLU A 245 -8.28 -18.45 17.90
N GLU A 246 -9.24 -18.70 18.82
CA GLU A 246 -9.72 -20.04 19.20
C GLU A 246 -10.62 -20.71 18.15
N ASN A 247 -11.26 -19.93 17.27
CA ASN A 247 -12.20 -20.46 16.28
C ASN A 247 -11.86 -20.10 14.82
N SER A 248 -10.76 -19.37 14.61
CA SER A 248 -10.33 -18.89 13.30
C SER A 248 -10.13 -20.01 12.27
N ASP A 249 -9.73 -21.20 12.73
CA ASP A 249 -9.54 -22.41 11.93
C ASP A 249 -10.85 -22.98 11.34
N GLN A 250 -12.00 -22.55 11.85
CA GLN A 250 -13.33 -22.95 11.36
C GLN A 250 -13.79 -22.12 10.16
N PHE A 251 -13.08 -21.04 9.83
CA PHE A 251 -13.45 -20.09 8.80
C PHE A 251 -12.38 -19.98 7.71
N THR A 252 -12.81 -19.66 6.49
CA THR A 252 -11.91 -19.36 5.38
C THR A 252 -11.88 -17.87 5.13
N PHE A 253 -10.72 -17.26 5.31
CA PHE A 253 -10.48 -15.87 4.95
C PHE A 253 -10.20 -15.73 3.45
N GLY A 254 -10.88 -14.79 2.78
CA GLY A 254 -10.58 -14.45 1.40
C GLY A 254 -11.74 -13.78 0.66
N ILE A 255 -11.86 -14.09 -0.63
CA ILE A 255 -12.95 -13.64 -1.49
C ILE A 255 -13.94 -14.77 -1.72
N GLN A 256 -15.18 -14.60 -1.27
CA GLN A 256 -16.27 -15.53 -1.49
C GLN A 256 -17.14 -15.06 -2.66
N LEU A 257 -17.13 -15.82 -3.75
CA LEU A 257 -18.01 -15.65 -4.90
C LEU A 257 -19.38 -16.23 -4.58
N GLN A 258 -20.44 -15.45 -4.80
CA GLN A 258 -21.82 -15.92 -4.63
C GLN A 258 -22.28 -16.75 -5.83
N GLU A 259 -21.76 -16.43 -7.02
CA GLU A 259 -22.03 -17.12 -8.28
C GLU A 259 -20.72 -17.30 -9.07
N ASP A 260 -20.67 -18.32 -9.94
CA ASP A 260 -19.51 -18.56 -10.81
C ASP A 260 -19.55 -17.68 -12.07
N PHE A 261 -19.25 -16.39 -11.89
CA PHE A 261 -19.11 -15.41 -12.97
C PHE A 261 -17.73 -15.44 -13.65
N LEU A 262 -16.81 -16.27 -13.16
CA LEU A 262 -15.45 -16.37 -13.71
C LEU A 262 -15.47 -16.96 -15.13
N PRO A 263 -14.45 -16.64 -15.97
CA PRO A 263 -14.27 -17.27 -17.28
C PRO A 263 -14.31 -18.81 -17.18
N LYS A 264 -14.89 -19.47 -18.19
CA LYS A 264 -14.99 -20.93 -18.24
C LYS A 264 -13.71 -21.60 -18.72
N ASP A 265 -12.91 -20.89 -19.50
CA ASP A 265 -11.56 -21.33 -19.85
C ASP A 265 -10.65 -21.28 -18.60
N GLU A 266 -9.95 -22.38 -18.32
CA GLU A 266 -9.14 -22.52 -17.11
C GLU A 266 -7.93 -21.60 -17.10
N ILE A 267 -7.32 -21.33 -18.27
CA ILE A 267 -6.15 -20.47 -18.39
C ILE A 267 -6.55 -19.01 -18.14
N GLN A 268 -7.64 -18.54 -18.76
CA GLN A 268 -8.19 -17.21 -18.54
C GLN A 268 -8.65 -17.02 -17.09
N ARG A 269 -9.26 -18.05 -16.50
CA ARG A 269 -9.66 -18.05 -15.09
C ARG A 269 -8.46 -17.91 -14.16
N ASP A 270 -7.41 -18.73 -14.34
CA ASP A 270 -6.20 -18.65 -13.49
C ASP A 270 -5.53 -17.27 -13.60
N ARG A 271 -5.40 -16.74 -14.82
CA ARG A 271 -4.81 -15.41 -15.06
C ARG A 271 -5.58 -14.30 -14.37
N LEU A 272 -6.91 -14.29 -14.52
CA LEU A 272 -7.76 -13.31 -13.84
C LEU A 272 -7.59 -13.39 -12.32
N LEU A 273 -7.73 -14.59 -11.74
CA LEU A 273 -7.62 -14.79 -10.29
C LEU A 273 -6.23 -14.41 -9.77
N ARG A 274 -5.18 -14.70 -10.54
CA ARG A 274 -3.80 -14.32 -10.21
C ARG A 274 -3.59 -12.82 -10.25
N SER A 275 -4.07 -12.12 -11.28
CA SER A 275 -3.96 -10.66 -11.38
C SER A 275 -4.78 -9.95 -10.30
N TRP A 276 -5.96 -10.50 -9.98
CA TRP A 276 -6.74 -10.06 -8.83
C TRP A 276 -5.94 -10.26 -7.53
N ALA A 277 -5.43 -11.46 -7.27
CA ALA A 277 -4.60 -11.75 -6.09
C ALA A 277 -3.36 -10.85 -5.99
N LYS A 278 -2.67 -10.57 -7.10
CA LYS A 278 -1.54 -9.64 -7.16
C LYS A 278 -1.93 -8.25 -6.70
N THR A 279 -3.07 -7.75 -7.18
CA THR A 279 -3.59 -6.45 -6.74
C THR A 279 -3.88 -6.45 -5.24
N LEU A 280 -4.50 -7.52 -4.71
CA LEU A 280 -4.88 -7.60 -3.29
C LEU A 280 -3.69 -7.73 -2.34
N LEU A 281 -2.72 -8.60 -2.66
CA LEU A 281 -1.63 -8.95 -1.76
C LEU A 281 -0.38 -8.09 -1.96
N LEU A 282 -0.17 -7.59 -3.18
CA LEU A 282 1.07 -6.88 -3.55
C LEU A 282 0.81 -5.44 -3.98
N GLY A 283 -0.41 -5.10 -4.40
CA GLY A 283 -0.72 -3.80 -5.01
C GLY A 283 -0.48 -2.60 -4.10
N ASP A 284 -0.73 -2.74 -2.80
CA ASP A 284 -0.65 -1.65 -1.82
C ASP A 284 0.78 -1.18 -1.58
N LYS A 285 0.93 0.13 -1.34
CA LYS A 285 2.20 0.85 -1.29
C LYS A 285 3.15 0.47 -2.42
N ALA A 286 2.58 0.21 -3.59
CA ALA A 286 3.27 -0.27 -4.77
C ALA A 286 4.30 -1.38 -4.51
N TYR A 287 3.85 -2.51 -3.97
CA TYR A 287 4.67 -3.71 -3.74
C TYR A 287 5.62 -3.59 -2.55
N SER A 288 5.48 -2.54 -1.72
CA SER A 288 6.40 -2.24 -0.62
C SER A 288 6.08 -2.82 0.74
N ARG A 289 4.95 -3.52 0.91
CA ARG A 289 4.61 -4.16 2.19
C ARG A 289 5.56 -5.33 2.48
N ILE A 290 5.84 -5.57 3.77
CA ILE A 290 6.49 -6.80 4.24
C ILE A 290 5.59 -7.96 3.86
N ILE A 291 6.10 -8.86 3.02
CA ILE A 291 5.44 -10.13 2.75
C ILE A 291 6.06 -11.14 3.70
N GLU A 292 5.47 -11.27 4.88
CA GLU A 292 5.63 -12.51 5.64
C GLU A 292 4.98 -13.59 4.79
N GLY A 293 5.76 -14.53 4.26
CA GLY A 293 5.35 -15.48 3.22
C GLY A 293 4.19 -16.42 3.57
N GLN A 294 3.46 -16.15 4.65
CA GLN A 294 2.23 -16.80 5.07
C GLN A 294 0.96 -16.01 4.70
N GLU A 295 1.06 -14.75 4.24
CA GLU A 295 -0.10 -14.00 3.74
C GLU A 295 -0.67 -14.70 2.49
N GLN A 296 -1.91 -15.18 2.60
CA GLN A 296 -2.61 -15.96 1.60
C GLN A 296 -4.01 -15.38 1.37
N ILE A 297 -4.43 -15.31 0.11
CA ILE A 297 -5.80 -15.02 -0.26
C ILE A 297 -6.45 -16.29 -0.86
N ASN A 298 -7.64 -16.61 -0.39
CA ASN A 298 -8.45 -17.71 -0.92
C ASN A 298 -9.56 -17.15 -1.82
N PHE A 299 -9.75 -17.74 -2.99
CA PHE A 299 -10.94 -17.55 -3.81
C PHE A 299 -11.87 -18.74 -3.59
N VAL A 300 -13.05 -18.45 -3.05
CA VAL A 300 -14.00 -19.46 -2.59
C VAL A 300 -15.29 -19.34 -3.40
N LEU A 301 -15.88 -20.46 -3.78
CA LEU A 301 -17.19 -20.54 -4.43
C LEU A 301 -18.05 -21.55 -3.67
N GLN A 302 -19.16 -21.08 -3.10
CA GLN A 302 -20.10 -21.88 -2.33
C GLN A 302 -19.41 -22.77 -1.27
N GLY A 303 -18.53 -22.17 -0.45
CA GLY A 303 -17.78 -22.85 0.61
C GLY A 303 -16.62 -23.73 0.14
N LYS A 304 -16.34 -23.81 -1.17
CA LYS A 304 -15.20 -24.56 -1.72
C LYS A 304 -14.12 -23.63 -2.21
N ILE A 305 -12.89 -23.85 -1.76
CA ILE A 305 -11.71 -23.14 -2.27
C ILE A 305 -11.52 -23.52 -3.74
N LEU A 306 -11.66 -22.54 -4.63
CA LEU A 306 -11.34 -22.67 -6.06
C LEU A 306 -9.83 -22.60 -6.28
N LYS A 307 -9.20 -21.61 -5.64
CA LYS A 307 -7.78 -21.31 -5.79
C LYS A 307 -7.30 -20.52 -4.59
N SER A 308 -6.04 -20.71 -4.22
CA SER A 308 -5.36 -19.92 -3.21
C SER A 308 -4.06 -19.38 -3.82
N PHE A 309 -3.68 -18.18 -3.40
CA PHE A 309 -2.39 -17.61 -3.75
C PHE A 309 -1.73 -17.06 -2.50
N THR A 310 -0.46 -17.37 -2.32
CA THR A 310 0.41 -16.69 -1.38
C THR A 310 1.13 -15.55 -2.07
N ALA A 311 1.46 -14.50 -1.33
CA ALA A 311 2.23 -13.39 -1.87
C ALA A 311 3.60 -13.83 -2.45
N ARG A 312 4.22 -14.88 -1.88
CA ARG A 312 5.47 -15.47 -2.39
C ARG A 312 5.33 -16.08 -3.78
N GLU A 313 4.27 -16.86 -4.02
CA GLU A 313 4.01 -17.48 -5.33
C GLU A 313 3.82 -16.42 -6.41
N LEU A 314 3.16 -15.31 -6.05
CA LEU A 314 2.87 -14.20 -6.97
C LEU A 314 4.13 -13.41 -7.36
N ILE A 315 5.16 -13.37 -6.50
CA ILE A 315 6.45 -12.74 -6.78
C ILE A 315 7.36 -13.65 -7.62
N SER A 316 7.46 -14.95 -7.31
CA SER A 316 8.39 -15.84 -8.04
C SER A 316 8.10 -15.98 -9.55
N ASP A 317 6.91 -15.58 -9.99
CA ASP A 317 6.51 -15.57 -11.40
C ASP A 317 6.92 -14.30 -12.17
N THR A 318 7.56 -13.30 -11.54
CA THR A 318 8.12 -12.12 -12.25
C THR A 318 9.53 -12.34 -12.80
N SER A 319 10.14 -13.51 -12.57
CA SER A 319 11.47 -13.88 -13.07
C SER A 319 11.43 -14.77 -14.31
N VAL A 320 10.83 -14.27 -15.39
CA VAL A 320 11.02 -14.77 -16.77
C VAL A 320 11.32 -13.60 -17.70
#